data_AF-A0A1Y1S1C7-F1
#
_entry.id   AF-A0A1Y1S1C7-F1
#
_cell.length_a   1.000
_cell.length_b   1.000
_cell.length_c   1.000
_cell.angle_alpha   90.00
_cell.angle_beta   90.00
_cell.angle_gamma   90.00
#
_symmetry.space_group_name_H-M   'P 1'
#
loop_
_entity.id
_entity.type
_entity.pdbx_description
1 polymer ?
#
loop_
_entity_poly.entity_id
_entity_poly.type
_entity_poly.pdbx_seq_one_letter_code
_entity_poly.pdbx_strand_id
1 'polypeptide(L)' 'MCFATIYEFNGWTFEYGYGGPWPIRKDGELYKRRGEKFLNDIAGFLKLSDEEKQKYKVGGGCQRF' A
#
# COMPACT_ATOMS: atom_id res chain seq x y z
N MET A 1 15.10 -9.67 5.24
CA MET A 1 14.74 -8.24 5.36
C MET A 1 13.26 -8.12 4.99
N CYS A 2 12.39 -7.64 5.88
CA CYS A 2 10.96 -7.54 5.56
C CYS A 2 10.70 -6.19 4.90
N PHE A 3 10.44 -6.23 3.58
CA PHE A 3 10.00 -5.07 2.83
C PHE A 3 8.51 -4.82 3.10
N ALA A 4 8.09 -3.56 3.01
CA ALA A 4 6.69 -3.19 3.15
C ALA A 4 5.83 -3.96 2.13
N THR A 5 4.60 -4.26 2.50
CA THR A 5 3.69 -4.99 1.61
C THR A 5 3.05 -4.02 0.64
N ILE A 6 3.03 -4.35 -0.64
CA ILE A 6 2.48 -3.53 -1.71
C ILE A 6 1.06 -3.97 -1.98
N TYR A 7 0.15 -3.01 -1.95
CA TYR A 7 -1.27 -3.19 -2.23
C TYR A 7 -1.69 -2.36 -3.44
N GLU A 8 -2.70 -2.86 -4.14
CA GLU A 8 -3.39 -2.12 -5.19
C GLU A 8 -4.88 -2.00 -4.83
N PHE A 9 -5.35 -0.78 -4.65
CA PHE A 9 -6.75 -0.51 -4.30
C PHE A 9 -7.24 0.74 -5.02
N ASN A 10 -8.41 0.65 -5.66
CA ASN A 10 -9.05 1.76 -6.37
C ASN A 10 -8.12 2.47 -7.38
N GLY A 11 -7.27 1.72 -8.09
CA GLY A 11 -6.30 2.25 -9.05
C GLY A 11 -5.05 2.89 -8.43
N TRP A 12 -4.89 2.83 -7.11
CA TRP A 12 -3.70 3.26 -6.40
C TRP A 12 -2.82 2.08 -6.01
N THR A 13 -1.55 2.14 -6.37
CA THR A 13 -0.50 1.25 -5.86
C THR A 13 0.19 1.94 -4.69
N PHE A 14 0.29 1.28 -3.54
CA PHE A 14 0.93 1.86 -2.35
C PHE A 14 1.58 0.79 -1.48
N GLU A 15 2.65 1.17 -0.78
CA GLU A 15 3.18 0.36 0.30
C GLU A 15 2.33 0.57 1.56
N TYR A 16 2.13 -0.50 2.32
CA TYR A 16 1.47 -0.45 3.61
C TYR A 16 2.29 -1.27 4.59
N GLY A 17 2.80 -0.57 5.61
CA GLY A 17 3.62 -1.13 6.67
C GLY A 17 3.45 -0.33 7.95
N TYR A 18 4.45 -0.38 8.83
CA TYR A 18 4.38 0.24 10.16
C TYR A 18 4.20 1.77 10.13
N GLY A 19 4.67 2.45 9.07
CA GLY A 19 4.49 3.89 8.83
C GLY A 19 3.15 4.29 8.18
N GLY A 20 2.27 3.32 7.97
CA GLY A 20 0.99 3.48 7.28
C GLY A 20 1.13 3.39 5.76
N PRO A 21 0.06 3.77 5.03
CA PRO A 21 0.03 3.68 3.57
C PRO A 21 0.89 4.78 2.94
N TRP A 22 1.67 4.44 1.92
CA TRP A 22 2.45 5.39 1.14
C TRP A 22 2.31 5.12 -0.37
N PRO A 23 1.81 6.07 -1.17
CA PRO A 23 1.58 5.84 -2.58
C PRO A 23 2.91 5.64 -3.32
N ILE A 24 2.89 4.70 -4.26
CA ILE A 24 4.00 4.34 -5.14
C ILE A 24 3.63 4.82 -6.56
N ARG A 25 4.61 5.37 -7.27
CA ARG A 25 4.48 5.78 -8.67
C ARG A 25 4.56 4.57 -9.59
N LYS A 26 4.11 4.71 -10.83
CA LYS A 26 4.27 3.67 -11.87
C LYS A 26 5.74 3.28 -12.11
N ASP A 27 6.66 4.18 -11.78
CA ASP A 27 8.11 3.98 -11.88
C ASP A 27 8.69 3.18 -10.68
N GLY A 28 7.88 2.83 -9.68
CA GLY A 28 8.32 2.14 -8.46
C GLY A 28 8.80 3.07 -7.33
N GLU A 29 8.98 4.36 -7.62
CA GLU A 29 9.36 5.38 -6.64
C GLU A 29 8.21 5.81 -5.73
N LEU A 30 8.49 6.05 -4.45
CA LEU A 30 7.49 6.60 -3.51
C LEU A 30 7.15 8.06 -3.84
N TYR A 31 5.90 8.44 -3.66
CA TYR A 31 5.53 9.84 -3.70
C TYR A 31 6.17 10.60 -2.54
N LYS A 32 6.73 11.79 -2.82
CA LYS A 32 7.27 12.70 -1.80
C LYS A 32 6.27 13.09 -0.71
N ARG A 33 4.97 13.05 -1.03
CA ARG A 33 3.88 13.41 -0.12
C ARG A 33 2.67 12.51 -0.38
N ARG A 34 1.95 12.20 0.69
CA ARG A 34 0.63 11.54 0.62
C ARG A 34 -0.41 12.63 0.42
N GLY A 35 -1.04 12.68 -0.76
CA GLY A 35 -2.10 13.64 -1.04
C GLY A 35 -3.40 13.27 -0.33
N GLU A 36 -4.24 14.26 0.00
CA GLU A 36 -5.56 14.02 0.60
C GLU A 36 -6.46 13.14 -0.28
N LYS A 37 -6.35 13.28 -1.62
CA LYS A 37 -7.08 12.43 -2.56
C LYS A 37 -6.75 10.95 -2.36
N PHE A 38 -5.46 10.63 -2.27
CA PHE A 38 -5.01 9.26 -2.00
C PHE A 38 -5.60 8.74 -0.69
N LEU A 39 -5.46 9.51 0.40
CA LEU A 39 -5.99 9.10 1.71
C LEU A 39 -7.51 8.88 1.69
N ASN A 40 -8.26 9.69 0.96
CA ASN A 40 -9.70 9.50 0.78
C ASN A 40 -10.02 8.24 -0.04
N ASP A 41 -9.30 8.00 -1.15
CA ASP A 41 -9.47 6.80 -1.98
C ASP A 41 -9.15 5.51 -1.21
N ILE A 42 -8.10 5.53 -0.38
CA ILE A 42 -7.70 4.37 0.43
C ILE A 42 -8.35 4.35 1.83
N ALA A 43 -9.21 5.32 2.16
CA ALA A 43 -9.91 5.32 3.45
C ALA A 43 -10.79 4.08 3.62
N GLY A 44 -11.38 3.60 2.51
CA GLY A 44 -12.08 2.32 2.46
C GLY A 44 -11.14 1.17 2.81
N PHE A 45 -9.95 1.12 2.19
CA PHE A 45 -8.94 0.10 2.47
C PHE A 45 -8.47 0.10 3.92
N LEU A 46 -8.28 1.27 4.54
CA LEU A 46 -7.86 1.37 5.94
C LEU A 46 -8.87 0.77 6.92
N LYS A 47 -10.16 0.87 6.60
CA LYS A 47 -11.28 0.29 7.38
C LYS A 47 -11.42 -1.23 7.23
N LEU A 48 -10.80 -1.83 6.21
CA LEU A 48 -10.84 -3.27 5.99
C LEU A 48 -10.04 -4.02 7.06
N SER A 49 -10.46 -5.25 7.35
CA SER A 49 -9.71 -6.20 8.17
C SER A 49 -8.43 -6.64 7.46
N ASP A 50 -7.44 -7.11 8.21
CA ASP A 50 -6.15 -7.55 7.65
C ASP A 50 -6.32 -8.66 6.60
N GLU A 51 -7.27 -9.58 6.83
CA GLU A 51 -7.64 -10.64 5.88
C GLU A 51 -8.14 -10.11 4.55
N GLU A 52 -8.93 -9.03 4.57
CA GLU A 52 -9.43 -8.40 3.35
C GLU A 52 -8.34 -7.61 2.63
N LYS A 53 -7.45 -6.95 3.40
CA LYS A 53 -6.29 -6.25 2.84
C LYS A 53 -5.41 -7.21 2.04
N GLN A 54 -5.18 -8.43 2.53
CA GLN A 54 -4.39 -9.46 1.81
C GLN A 54 -4.95 -9.79 0.42
N LYS A 55 -6.25 -9.59 0.15
CA LYS A 55 -6.83 -9.82 -1.20
C LYS A 55 -6.35 -8.80 -2.23
N TYR A 56 -6.00 -7.60 -1.79
CA TYR A 56 -5.50 -6.50 -2.62
C TYR A 56 -3.97 -6.48 -2.68
N LYS A 57 -3.31 -7.46 -2.06
CA LYS A 57 -1.86 -7.56 -2.06
C LYS A 57 -1.39 -7.95 -3.46
N VAL A 58 -0.62 -7.07 -4.08
CA VAL A 58 -0.02 -7.30 -5.40
C VAL A 58 1.45 -7.70 -5.33
N GLY A 59 2.12 -7.40 -4.22
CA GLY A 59 3.53 -7.72 -4.05
C GLY A 59 4.07 -7.31 -2.69
N GLY A 60 5.37 -7.51 -2.48
CA GLY A 60 6.02 -7.17 -1.22
C GLY A 60 5.72 -8.14 -0.08
N GLY A 61 6.53 -8.04 0.96
CA GLY A 61 6.62 -9.02 2.04
C GLY A 61 8.03 -9.56 2.20
N CYS A 62 8.24 -10.30 3.29
CA CYS A 62 9.55 -10.81 3.67
C CYS A 62 10.02 -11.86 2.65
N GLN A 63 10.92 -11.49 1.74
CA GLN A 63 11.62 -12.44 0.89
C GLN A 63 12.63 -13.17 1.79
N ARG A 64 12.31 -14.42 2.14
CA ARG A 64 13.29 -15.35 2.71
C ARG A 64 14.25 -15.71 1.57
N PHE A 65 15.43 -15.11 1.59
CA PHE A 65 16.61 -15.74 1.01
C PHE A 65 17.24 -16.65 2.07
#